data_AF-A0A9E6ZBM4-F1
#
_entry.id   AF-A0A9E6ZBM4-F1
#
_cell.length_a   1.000
_cell.length_b   1.000
_cell.length_c   1.000
_cell.angle_alpha   90.00
_cell.angle_beta   90.00
_cell.angle_gamma   90.00
#
_symmetry.space_group_name_H-M   'P 1'
#
loop_
_entity.id
_entity.type
_entity.pdbx_description
1 polymer ?
#
loop_
_entity_poly.entity_id
_entity_poly.type
_entity_poly.pdbx_seq_one_letter_code
_entity_poly.pdbx_strand_id
1 'polypeptide(L)'
;MNPEGLRYDNECARHKALDVVGDLYLAGMPIIGRFEGFSSGHALNNALLEKLLNDRSAWTTQHVSEETSSNIKSHNIPSTKKPILALSN
;
A
#
# COMPACT_ATOMS: atom_id res chain seq x y z
N MET A 1 11.31 23.26 17.65
CA MET A 1 9.86 23.12 17.39
C MET A 1 9.53 23.97 16.19
N ASN A 2 8.72 23.49 15.23
CA ASN A 2 8.43 24.25 14.01
C ASN A 2 7.69 25.55 14.37
N PRO A 3 8.18 26.74 13.97
CA PRO A 3 7.56 28.03 14.28
C PRO A 3 6.13 28.14 13.73
N GLU A 4 5.89 27.51 12.58
CA GLU A 4 4.62 27.55 11.83
C GLU A 4 3.58 26.52 12.34
N GLY A 5 3.95 25.67 13.31
CA GLY A 5 3.10 24.57 13.75
C GLY A 5 3.05 23.38 12.79
N LEU A 6 1.96 22.62 12.85
CA LEU A 6 1.68 21.45 11.99
C LEU A 6 0.86 21.88 10.77
N ARG A 7 1.03 21.17 9.66
CA ARG A 7 0.20 21.35 8.45
C ARG A 7 -1.23 20.82 8.64
N TYR A 8 -1.38 19.84 9.52
CA TYR A 8 -2.66 19.21 9.88
C TYR A 8 -2.67 18.83 11.35
N ASP A 9 -3.82 18.89 12.00
CA ASP A 9 -3.96 18.50 13.42
C ASP A 9 -3.54 17.05 13.70
N ASN A 10 -3.71 16.16 12.70
CA ASN A 10 -3.33 14.75 12.78
C ASN A 10 -2.09 14.42 11.93
N GLU A 11 -1.19 15.39 11.69
CA GLU A 11 -0.03 15.24 10.81
C GLU A 11 0.84 14.02 11.17
N CYS A 12 1.07 13.74 12.45
CA CYS A 12 1.84 12.56 12.88
C CYS A 12 1.22 11.23 12.41
N ALA A 13 -0.12 11.10 12.50
CA ALA A 13 -0.81 9.90 12.04
C ALA A 13 -0.77 9.76 10.51
N ARG A 14 -0.90 10.89 9.78
CA ARG A 14 -0.76 10.92 8.32
C ARG A 14 0.65 10.52 7.87
N HIS A 15 1.69 10.94 8.59
CA HIS A 15 3.07 10.51 8.34
C HIS A 15 3.22 9.01 8.53
N LYS A 16 2.61 8.41 9.57
CA LYS A 16 2.62 6.95 9.76
C LYS A 16 1.91 6.20 8.64
N ALA A 17 0.80 6.74 8.13
CA ALA A 17 0.17 6.16 6.95
C ALA A 17 1.07 6.27 5.71
N LEU A 18 1.78 7.39 5.53
CA LEU A 18 2.73 7.58 4.44
C LEU A 18 3.95 6.65 4.56
N ASP A 19 4.46 6.44 5.78
CA ASP A 19 5.52 5.48 6.11
C ASP A 19 5.13 4.07 5.63
N VAL A 20 3.92 3.62 5.97
CA VAL A 20 3.39 2.31 5.55
C VAL A 20 3.34 2.19 4.03
N VAL A 21 2.88 3.23 3.31
CA VAL A 21 2.86 3.23 1.84
C VAL A 21 4.27 3.04 1.27
N GLY A 22 5.27 3.72 1.85
CA GLY A 22 6.67 3.53 1.48
C GLY A 22 7.20 2.13 1.76
N ASP A 23 6.93 1.61 2.95
CA ASP A 23 7.37 0.27 3.37
C ASP A 23 6.76 -0.82 2.47
N LEU A 24 5.46 -0.73 2.15
CA LEU A 24 4.79 -1.68 1.25
C LEU A 24 5.27 -1.57 -0.20
N TYR A 25 5.79 -0.42 -0.61
CA TYR A 25 6.35 -0.25 -1.96
C TYR A 25 7.65 -1.05 -2.16
N LEU A 26 8.30 -1.48 -1.08
CA LEU A 26 9.45 -2.40 -1.14
C LEU A 26 9.09 -3.78 -1.71
N ALA A 27 7.80 -4.10 -1.87
CA ALA A 27 7.34 -5.27 -2.61
C ALA A 27 7.81 -5.30 -4.08
N GLY A 28 8.23 -4.16 -4.63
CA GLY A 28 8.68 -4.01 -6.01
C GLY A 28 7.54 -3.90 -7.04
N MET A 29 6.30 -4.09 -6.61
CA MET A 29 5.09 -4.02 -7.43
C MET A 29 3.96 -3.35 -6.63
N PRO A 30 3.05 -2.59 -7.27
CA PRO A 30 1.90 -2.04 -6.56
C PRO A 30 1.01 -3.15 -5.98
N ILE A 31 0.55 -2.97 -4.75
CA ILE A 31 -0.35 -3.91 -4.08
C ILE A 31 -1.79 -3.41 -4.17
N ILE A 32 -2.71 -4.26 -4.60
CA ILE A 32 -4.15 -4.09 -4.43
C ILE A 32 -4.59 -4.95 -3.25
N GLY A 33 -5.04 -4.28 -2.19
CA GLY A 33 -5.53 -4.93 -0.98
C GLY A 33 -5.93 -3.90 0.07
N ARG A 34 -6.28 -4.40 1.26
CA ARG A 34 -6.61 -3.58 2.42
C ARG A 34 -5.52 -3.72 3.48
N PHE A 35 -4.96 -2.60 3.93
CA PHE A 35 -4.01 -2.57 5.03
C PHE A 35 -4.70 -2.06 6.30
N GLU A 36 -4.48 -2.77 7.40
CA GLU A 36 -4.82 -2.32 8.75
C GLU A 36 -3.60 -2.46 9.65
N GLY A 37 -3.26 -1.40 10.35
CA GLY A 37 -2.16 -1.40 11.32
C GLY A 37 -2.60 -0.70 12.60
N PHE A 38 -2.35 -1.34 13.74
CA PHE A 38 -2.51 -0.73 15.06
C PHE A 38 -1.13 -0.45 15.65
N SER A 39 -0.80 0.83 15.86
CA SER A 39 0.51 1.28 16.35
C SER A 39 1.69 0.68 15.56
N SER A 40 1.53 0.49 14.25
CA SER A 40 2.54 -0.13 13.41
C SER A 40 3.74 0.78 13.16
N GLY A 41 4.93 0.18 13.09
CA GLY A 41 6.17 0.82 12.68
C GLY A 41 6.87 0.01 11.59
N HIS A 42 7.99 0.52 11.07
CA HIS A 42 8.70 -0.05 9.91
C HIS A 42 9.03 -1.54 10.07
N ALA A 43 9.48 -1.96 11.25
CA ALA A 43 9.81 -3.37 11.51
C ALA A 43 8.59 -4.29 11.34
N LEU A 44 7.41 -3.87 11.82
CA LEU A 44 6.18 -4.65 11.69
C LEU A 44 5.65 -4.64 10.24
N ASN A 45 5.73 -3.50 9.56
CA ASN A 45 5.35 -3.40 8.15
C ASN A 45 6.23 -4.29 7.27
N ASN A 46 7.54 -4.31 7.50
CA ASN A 46 8.46 -5.16 6.77
C ASN A 46 8.23 -6.65 7.09
N ALA A 47 8.02 -7.03 8.35
CA ALA A 47 7.70 -8.41 8.71
C ALA A 47 6.38 -8.90 8.08
N LEU A 48 5.37 -8.03 8.00
CA LEU A 48 4.13 -8.31 7.25
C LEU A 48 4.44 -8.55 5.78
N LEU A 49 5.22 -7.66 5.16
CA LEU A 49 5.55 -7.75 3.75
C LEU A 49 6.36 -9.01 3.43
N GLU A 50 7.37 -9.34 4.24
CA GLU A 50 8.15 -10.57 4.12
C GLU A 50 7.24 -11.81 4.20
N LYS A 51 6.33 -11.85 5.18
CA LYS A 51 5.37 -12.96 5.32
C LYS A 51 4.46 -13.07 4.09
N LEU A 52 3.93 -11.94 3.62
CA LEU A 52 3.06 -11.89 2.44
C LEU A 52 3.78 -12.40 1.19
N LEU A 53 5.01 -11.94 0.94
CA LEU A 53 5.76 -12.32 -0.26
C LEU A 53 6.21 -13.79 -0.24
N ASN A 54 6.51 -14.33 0.95
CA ASN A 54 6.88 -15.74 1.13
C ASN A 54 5.69 -16.70 1.00
N ASP A 55 4.46 -16.24 1.27
CA ASP A 55 3.25 -17.04 1.04
C ASP A 55 2.69 -16.80 -0.36
N ARG A 56 3.08 -17.66 -1.31
CA ARG A 56 2.63 -17.55 -2.70
C ARG A 56 1.12 -17.76 -2.87
N SER A 57 0.44 -18.36 -1.90
CA SER A 57 -1.02 -18.56 -1.95
C SER A 57 -1.81 -17.29 -1.58
N ALA A 58 -1.17 -16.36 -0.87
CA ALA A 58 -1.79 -15.13 -0.38
C ALA A 58 -1.95 -14.04 -1.44
N TRP A 59 -1.39 -14.20 -2.65
CA TRP A 59 -1.48 -13.19 -3.70
C TRP A 59 -1.27 -13.75 -5.10
N THR A 60 -1.79 -13.01 -6.09
CA THR A 60 -1.60 -13.27 -7.52
C THR A 60 -1.12 -12.03 -8.25
N THR A 61 -0.43 -12.22 -9.38
CA THR A 61 -0.05 -11.12 -10.26
C THR A 61 -1.15 -10.85 -11.27
N GLN A 62 -1.63 -9.61 -11.36
CA GLN A 62 -2.62 -9.22 -12.36
C GLN A 62 -2.09 -8.08 -13.24
N HIS A 63 -2.60 -8.00 -14.46
CA HIS A 63 -2.40 -6.84 -15.34
C HIS A 63 -3.66 -5.99 -15.33
N VAL A 64 -3.50 -4.69 -15.10
CA VAL A 64 -4.63 -3.76 -15.16
C VAL A 64 -4.69 -3.19 -16.58
N SER A 65 -5.75 -3.54 -17.33
CA SER A 65 -6.04 -2.89 -18.61
C SER A 65 -6.82 -1.58 -18.41
N GLU A 66 -6.86 -0.73 -19.44
CA GLU A 66 -7.61 0.53 -19.42
C GLU A 66 -9.12 0.30 -19.17
N GLU A 67 -9.67 -0.82 -19.64
CA GLU A 67 -11.07 -1.19 -19.41
C GLU A 67 -11.33 -1.61 -17.96
N THR A 68 -10.42 -2.37 -17.33
CA THR A 68 -10.54 -2.78 -15.92
C THR A 68 -10.41 -1.61 -14.96
N SER A 69 -9.59 -0.60 -15.31
CA SER A 69 -9.45 0.66 -14.56
C SER A 69 -10.79 1.39 -14.42
N SER A 70 -11.71 1.22 -15.37
CA SER A 70 -13.02 1.85 -15.37
C SER A 70 -14.02 1.20 -14.41
N ASN A 71 -13.87 -0.09 -14.11
CA ASN A 71 -14.70 -0.81 -13.13
C ASN A 71 -14.18 -0.68 -11.69
N ILE A 72 -12.88 -0.41 -11.52
CA ILE A 72 -12.24 -0.10 -10.23
C ILE A 72 -12.24 1.42 -9.95
N LYS A 73 -13.16 2.18 -10.57
CA LYS A 73 -13.25 3.66 -10.48
C LYS A 73 -13.45 4.20 -9.06
N SER A 74 -13.81 3.39 -8.07
CA SER A 74 -13.89 3.84 -6.68
C SER A 74 -12.51 4.08 -6.03
N HIS A 75 -11.41 3.60 -6.62
CA HIS A 75 -10.07 3.61 -5.99
C HIS A 75 -8.98 4.35 -6.78
N ASN A 76 -9.30 5.07 -7.88
CA ASN A 76 -8.34 5.87 -8.66
C ASN A 76 -7.01 5.14 -8.96
N ILE A 77 -7.08 3.88 -9.37
CA ILE A 77 -5.87 3.11 -9.70
C ILE A 77 -5.33 3.63 -11.04
N PRO A 78 -4.12 4.23 -11.09
CA PRO A 78 -3.55 4.67 -12.35
C PRO A 78 -3.31 3.46 -13.25
N SER A 79 -3.54 3.60 -14.55
CA SER A 79 -3.15 2.55 -15.50
C SER A 79 -1.63 2.37 -15.42
N THR A 80 -1.18 1.15 -15.10
CA THR A 80 0.26 0.84 -15.01
C THR A 80 0.58 -0.31 -15.94
N LYS A 81 1.67 -0.17 -16.70
CA LYS A 81 2.21 -1.27 -17.53
C LYS A 81 2.83 -2.39 -16.69
N LYS A 82 3.14 -2.13 -15.41
CA LYS A 82 3.70 -3.12 -14.50
C LYS A 82 2.58 -4.00 -13.93
N PRO A 83 2.83 -5.30 -13.73
CA PRO A 83 1.87 -6.14 -13.03
C PRO A 83 1.68 -5.62 -11.59
N ILE A 84 0.54 -5.95 -11.01
CA ILE A 84 0.17 -5.62 -9.62
C ILE A 84 0.07 -6.90 -8.80
N LEU A 85 0.30 -6.79 -7.49
CA LEU A 85 0.06 -7.85 -6.51
C LEU A 85 -1.38 -7.71 -6.00
N ALA A 86 -2.27 -8.60 -6.41
CA ALA A 86 -3.64 -8.66 -5.88
C ALA A 86 -3.68 -9.68 -4.74
N LEU A 87 -4.08 -9.24 -3.55
CA LEU A 87 -4.22 -10.13 -2.40
C LEU A 87 -5.40 -11.09 -2.59
N SER A 88 -5.20 -12.36 -2.23
CA SER A 88 -6.27 -13.36 -2.20
C SER A 88 -7.24 -13.07 -1.05
N ASN A 89 -8.54 -13.26 -1.26
CA ASN A 89 -9.56 -13.20 -0.20
C ASN A 89 -9.58 -14.47 0.65
#